data_AF-B8BT34-F1
#
_entry.id   AF-B8BT34-F1
#
_cell.length_a   1.000
_cell.length_b   1.000
_cell.length_c   1.000
_cell.angle_alpha   90.00
_cell.angle_beta   90.00
_cell.angle_gamma   90.00
#
_symmetry.space_group_name_H-M   'P 1'
#
loop_
_entity.id
_entity.type
_entity.pdbx_description
1 polymer ?
#
loop_
_entity_poly.entity_id
_entity_poly.type
_entity_poly.pdbx_seq_one_letter_code
_entity_poly.pdbx_strand_id
1 'polypeptide(L)'
;MTILPSILICLTASSAANAFVDPARSSHRITVPSSATSSVHPVVQTPSDKLNTRLYISDGDDDDDLDHDESNPLARGIDSVSWLPSVSDPNPSRSAFDSAMSAEEEESELTETLPLFPLGGIVYTPNSEHILNIFEPRYRQMYNDILMNGSKRFVVAMCHPSEEGRFAQMGVLFSLEELKEVSEMTADRVKYICNHRVTGRVKLHKVLNPEVWESRETYLKVKGTIIDDTGLFSKKDDTENDVDGMDEMVSKELVAAMKKAALADSIPKTPEEEALVSSFSTLVNYQHDLSEDVRFTRASVKSFGVADGTDVDPNLWTSIRLWQSYAEQRLVARQNEMQKEFQEKLVEFLKKEMGSDKGKDEKEEELPSAIGFQDLSPELQSELVELQQRMSRELKPLLLEQTLSMQKILEAQDHDERIELMRYFVDAERKRLEAKKTLKNMFGGKSMVASKKEIEERKEVASGEESAVSKPSLNVESSQPKSQFFDEEEDSFQ
;
A
#
# COMPACT_ATOMS: atom_id res chain seq x y z
N MET A 1 -27.01 -7.16 31.52
CA MET A 1 -26.20 -6.10 30.90
C MET A 1 -24.79 -6.39 31.36
N THR A 2 -24.12 -7.31 30.67
CA THR A 2 -22.89 -7.96 31.13
C THR A 2 -21.97 -8.03 29.92
N ILE A 3 -20.79 -7.46 30.08
CA ILE A 3 -19.79 -7.17 29.06
C ILE A 3 -18.98 -8.47 28.85
N LEU A 4 -18.98 -9.00 27.62
CA LEU A 4 -18.12 -10.12 27.20
C LEU A 4 -16.66 -9.66 27.08
N PRO A 5 -15.66 -10.48 27.48
CA PRO A 5 -14.26 -10.13 27.32
C PRO A 5 -13.82 -10.32 25.87
N SER A 6 -13.15 -9.32 25.33
CA SER A 6 -12.51 -9.37 24.01
C SER A 6 -11.33 -10.36 24.03
N ILE A 7 -11.39 -11.38 23.20
CA ILE A 7 -10.27 -12.29 22.93
C ILE A 7 -9.26 -11.51 22.08
N LEU A 8 -8.12 -11.18 22.69
CA LEU A 8 -7.04 -10.44 22.06
C LEU A 8 -6.06 -11.43 21.44
N ILE A 9 -6.27 -11.79 20.16
CA ILE A 9 -5.20 -12.36 19.37
C ILE A 9 -4.20 -11.23 19.13
N CYS A 10 -3.02 -11.30 19.77
CA CYS A 10 -1.88 -10.45 19.46
C CYS A 10 -1.36 -10.80 18.05
N LEU A 11 -2.07 -10.35 17.02
CA LEU A 11 -1.45 -9.96 15.76
C LEU A 11 -1.04 -8.52 15.98
N THR A 12 0.26 -8.29 16.14
CA THR A 12 0.81 -6.95 16.24
C THR A 12 0.32 -6.13 15.06
N ALA A 13 -0.57 -5.17 15.31
CA ALA A 13 -0.84 -4.05 14.44
C ALA A 13 0.40 -3.13 14.45
N SER A 14 1.48 -3.58 13.82
CA SER A 14 2.52 -2.70 13.35
C SER A 14 2.11 -2.22 11.97
N SER A 15 2.18 -0.90 11.77
CA SER A 15 2.11 -0.19 10.50
C SER A 15 2.41 -1.10 9.29
N ALA A 16 1.49 -1.12 8.32
CA ALA A 16 1.52 -1.93 7.10
C ALA A 16 2.64 -1.51 6.11
N ALA A 17 3.85 -1.24 6.61
CA ALA A 17 4.98 -0.76 5.84
C ALA A 17 6.26 -1.60 5.98
N ASN A 18 6.29 -2.65 6.81
CA ASN A 18 7.53 -3.38 7.13
C ASN A 18 7.43 -4.91 7.00
N ALA A 19 6.75 -5.42 5.97
CA ALA A 19 6.75 -6.86 5.68
C ALA A 19 7.17 -7.10 4.23
N PHE A 20 8.48 -7.09 3.97
CA PHE A 20 9.20 -7.81 2.90
C PHE A 20 10.69 -7.41 2.92
N VAL A 21 11.41 -7.74 4.01
CA VAL A 21 12.87 -7.80 4.00
C VAL A 21 13.30 -8.95 4.89
N ASP A 22 13.84 -10.00 4.29
CA ASP A 22 14.40 -11.16 4.98
C ASP A 22 15.88 -10.90 5.36
N PRO A 23 16.32 -11.13 6.60
CA PRO A 23 17.73 -11.01 6.97
C PRO A 23 18.44 -12.37 7.05
N ALA A 24 19.54 -12.47 6.30
CA ALA A 24 20.71 -13.32 6.51
C ALA A 24 20.60 -14.84 6.27
N ARG A 25 21.35 -15.30 5.26
CA ARG A 25 21.97 -16.64 5.30
C ARG A 25 23.50 -16.52 5.20
N SER A 26 24.14 -16.74 6.34
CA SER A 26 25.55 -17.09 6.46
C SER A 26 25.76 -18.51 5.94
N SER A 27 26.73 -18.74 5.06
CA SER A 27 27.46 -20.01 5.02
C SER A 27 28.81 -19.92 4.32
N HIS A 28 29.73 -20.66 4.91
CA HIS A 28 31.17 -20.64 4.76
C HIS A 28 31.67 -21.07 3.38
N ARG A 29 32.72 -20.38 2.92
CA ARG A 29 33.54 -20.73 1.76
C ARG A 29 34.56 -21.80 2.17
N ILE A 30 34.54 -22.97 1.52
CA ILE A 30 35.66 -23.92 1.49
C ILE A 30 36.33 -23.78 0.11
N THR A 31 37.55 -23.25 0.09
CA THR A 31 38.57 -23.37 -0.99
C THR A 31 39.10 -24.82 -1.02
N VAL A 32 39.46 -25.47 -2.14
CA VAL A 32 40.57 -25.26 -3.14
C VAL A 32 40.45 -26.39 -4.23
N PRO A 33 41.33 -26.58 -5.26
CA PRO A 33 41.76 -25.73 -6.39
C PRO A 33 41.65 -26.40 -7.81
N SER A 34 41.74 -25.56 -8.85
CA SER A 34 42.40 -25.71 -10.18
C SER A 34 42.49 -27.07 -10.93
N SER A 35 42.06 -27.08 -12.21
CA SER A 35 42.90 -27.50 -13.35
C SER A 35 42.28 -27.12 -14.71
N ALA A 36 43.15 -26.67 -15.62
CA ALA A 36 42.86 -26.26 -17.00
C ALA A 36 42.65 -27.45 -17.95
N THR A 37 41.95 -27.25 -19.08
CA THR A 37 42.46 -27.41 -20.46
C THR A 37 41.37 -27.33 -21.54
N SER A 38 41.69 -26.55 -22.59
CA SER A 38 41.48 -26.81 -24.03
C SER A 38 40.08 -26.99 -24.66
N SER A 39 39.66 -25.93 -25.38
CA SER A 39 39.24 -25.89 -26.80
C SER A 39 38.32 -26.99 -27.36
N VAL A 40 37.13 -26.60 -27.87
CA VAL A 40 36.64 -26.83 -29.25
C VAL A 40 35.47 -25.87 -29.55
N HIS A 41 35.55 -25.09 -30.64
CA HIS A 41 34.40 -24.43 -31.27
C HIS A 41 33.63 -25.45 -32.15
N PRO A 42 32.30 -25.35 -32.20
CA PRO A 42 31.70 -25.24 -33.54
C PRO A 42 30.60 -24.17 -33.64
N VAL A 43 30.62 -23.51 -34.78
CA VAL A 43 29.58 -22.65 -35.34
C VAL A 43 28.39 -23.53 -35.76
N VAL A 44 27.20 -23.32 -35.20
CA VAL A 44 25.92 -23.69 -35.83
C VAL A 44 24.84 -22.65 -35.49
N GLN A 45 24.03 -22.40 -36.50
CA GLN A 45 23.01 -21.38 -36.70
C GLN A 45 21.86 -21.40 -35.67
N THR A 46 21.34 -20.20 -35.43
CA THR A 46 20.07 -19.89 -34.79
C THR A 46 18.88 -20.61 -35.44
N PRO A 47 17.91 -21.06 -34.61
CA PRO A 47 16.52 -20.73 -34.88
C PRO A 47 15.90 -20.02 -33.67
N SER A 48 15.18 -18.94 -33.99
CA SER A 48 14.20 -18.29 -33.13
C SER A 48 13.14 -19.27 -32.68
N ASP A 49 12.84 -19.32 -31.38
CA ASP A 49 11.50 -19.62 -30.87
C ASP A 49 11.37 -19.07 -29.44
N LYS A 50 10.71 -17.92 -29.33
CA LYS A 50 10.23 -17.35 -28.07
C LYS A 50 8.87 -17.98 -27.78
N LEU A 51 8.85 -18.98 -26.89
CA LEU A 51 7.62 -19.45 -26.26
C LEU A 51 7.24 -18.46 -25.16
N ASN A 52 6.36 -17.53 -25.52
CA ASN A 52 5.65 -16.64 -24.59
C ASN A 52 4.52 -17.45 -23.93
N THR A 53 4.63 -17.69 -22.63
CA THR A 53 3.55 -18.29 -21.82
C THR A 53 2.46 -17.23 -21.61
N ARG A 54 1.52 -17.18 -22.57
CA ARG A 54 0.28 -16.41 -22.51
C ARG A 54 -0.68 -17.14 -21.57
N LEU A 55 -0.97 -16.58 -20.39
CA LEU A 55 -2.07 -17.06 -19.55
C LEU A 55 -3.39 -16.77 -20.30
N TYR A 56 -4.03 -17.83 -20.78
CA TYR A 56 -5.39 -17.81 -21.33
C TYR A 56 -6.39 -17.72 -20.17
N ILE A 57 -7.18 -16.65 -20.16
CA ILE A 57 -8.49 -16.61 -19.49
C ILE A 57 -9.49 -17.19 -20.49
N SER A 58 -10.34 -18.09 -19.98
CA SER A 58 -11.35 -18.89 -20.68
C SER A 58 -12.15 -18.12 -21.73
N ASP A 59 -12.20 -18.68 -22.94
CA ASP A 59 -13.18 -18.34 -23.97
C ASP A 59 -14.59 -18.65 -23.46
N GLY A 60 -15.42 -17.62 -23.46
CA GLY A 60 -16.87 -17.68 -23.39
C GLY A 60 -17.36 -16.58 -24.32
N ASP A 61 -17.75 -16.97 -25.53
CA ASP A 61 -18.32 -16.11 -26.55
C ASP A 61 -19.61 -15.46 -26.02
N ASP A 62 -19.49 -14.20 -25.58
CA ASP A 62 -20.57 -13.22 -25.58
C ASP A 62 -19.92 -11.88 -25.95
N ASP A 63 -20.05 -11.52 -27.23
CA ASP A 63 -19.68 -10.23 -27.80
C ASP A 63 -20.59 -9.13 -27.19
N ASP A 64 -20.29 -8.73 -25.96
CA ASP A 64 -20.64 -7.40 -25.48
C ASP A 64 -19.38 -6.54 -25.59
N ASP A 65 -19.40 -5.59 -26.52
CA ASP A 65 -18.44 -4.50 -26.67
C ASP A 65 -18.28 -3.76 -25.33
N LEU A 66 -17.40 -4.25 -24.47
CA LEU A 66 -16.88 -3.49 -23.34
C LEU A 66 -15.94 -2.46 -23.93
N ASP A 67 -16.42 -1.21 -24.01
CA ASP A 67 -15.60 -0.02 -24.23
C ASP A 67 -14.27 -0.19 -23.50
N HIS A 68 -13.21 -0.55 -24.24
CA HIS A 68 -11.86 -0.46 -23.73
C HIS A 68 -11.67 1.03 -23.46
N ASP A 69 -11.79 1.42 -22.19
CA ASP A 69 -11.59 2.78 -21.72
C ASP A 69 -10.14 3.15 -22.00
N GLU A 70 -9.88 3.59 -23.24
CA GLU A 70 -8.56 3.96 -23.78
C GLU A 70 -7.96 5.13 -22.97
N SER A 71 -8.79 5.76 -22.13
CA SER A 71 -8.46 6.80 -21.16
C SER A 71 -8.07 6.29 -19.77
N ASN A 72 -8.08 4.98 -19.49
CA ASN A 72 -7.67 4.47 -18.18
C ASN A 72 -6.13 4.59 -18.00
N PRO A 73 -5.64 5.47 -17.11
CA PRO A 73 -4.21 5.70 -16.90
C PRO A 73 -3.47 4.47 -16.34
N LEU A 74 -4.22 3.49 -15.82
CA LEU A 74 -3.70 2.24 -15.25
C LEU A 74 -3.97 1.02 -16.14
N ALA A 75 -4.45 1.20 -17.38
CA ALA A 75 -4.80 0.09 -18.27
C ALA A 75 -3.64 -0.90 -18.51
N ARG A 76 -2.40 -0.40 -18.49
CA ARG A 76 -1.18 -1.20 -18.66
C ARG A 76 -0.66 -1.81 -17.35
N GLY A 77 -1.40 -1.68 -16.24
CA GLY A 77 -0.99 -2.17 -14.93
C GLY A 77 0.38 -1.61 -14.55
N ILE A 78 1.32 -2.49 -14.22
CA ILE A 78 2.67 -2.11 -13.81
C ILE A 78 3.46 -1.39 -14.91
N ASP A 79 3.16 -1.68 -16.18
CA ASP A 79 3.81 -1.09 -17.35
C ASP A 79 3.26 0.32 -17.68
N SER A 80 2.29 0.82 -16.89
CA SER A 80 1.84 2.21 -16.98
C SER A 80 2.84 3.19 -16.37
N VAL A 81 3.73 2.72 -15.50
CA VAL A 81 4.75 3.52 -14.81
C VAL A 81 6.03 3.59 -15.65
N SER A 82 6.70 4.74 -15.59
CA SER A 82 8.01 4.94 -16.21
C SER A 82 9.10 4.38 -15.30
N TRP A 83 9.80 3.35 -15.77
CA TRP A 83 10.82 2.65 -14.99
C TRP A 83 12.23 2.96 -15.49
N LEU A 84 13.18 3.11 -14.56
CA LEU A 84 14.59 3.05 -14.89
C LEU A 84 14.99 1.63 -15.36
N PRO A 85 16.14 1.49 -16.05
CA PRO A 85 16.77 0.19 -16.24
C PRO A 85 17.06 -0.48 -14.89
N SER A 86 16.96 -1.82 -14.84
CA SER A 86 17.36 -2.56 -13.65
C SER A 86 18.85 -2.39 -13.38
N VAL A 87 19.22 -2.21 -12.11
CA VAL A 87 20.63 -2.16 -11.69
C VAL A 87 21.30 -3.52 -11.74
N SER A 88 20.52 -4.61 -11.79
CA SER A 88 21.02 -5.98 -11.90
C SER A 88 21.32 -6.39 -13.35
N ASP A 89 20.90 -5.58 -14.34
CA ASP A 89 21.16 -5.88 -15.74
C ASP A 89 22.64 -5.61 -16.09
N PRO A 90 23.41 -6.62 -16.55
CA PRO A 90 24.83 -6.47 -16.88
C PRO A 90 25.07 -5.65 -18.16
N ASN A 91 24.01 -5.31 -18.87
CA ASN A 91 24.05 -4.49 -20.08
C ASN A 91 22.86 -3.53 -20.04
N PRO A 92 22.92 -2.46 -19.21
CA PRO A 92 21.87 -1.44 -19.20
C PRO A 92 21.84 -0.87 -20.61
N SER A 93 20.82 -1.25 -21.37
CA SER A 93 20.81 -1.06 -22.82
C SER A 93 21.11 0.40 -23.15
N ARG A 94 22.28 0.63 -23.75
CA ARG A 94 22.74 1.90 -24.33
C ARG A 94 21.83 2.45 -25.46
N SER A 95 20.62 1.91 -25.65
CA SER A 95 19.91 1.95 -26.93
C SER A 95 18.53 2.62 -26.90
N ALA A 96 18.19 3.41 -25.88
CA ALA A 96 17.00 4.27 -25.94
C ALA A 96 17.20 5.62 -25.24
N PHE A 97 17.99 5.67 -24.16
CA PHE A 97 18.20 6.89 -23.38
C PHE A 97 19.32 7.80 -23.89
N ASP A 98 20.41 7.26 -24.44
CA ASP A 98 21.51 8.10 -24.97
C ASP A 98 21.09 8.94 -26.18
N SER A 99 20.14 8.47 -26.99
CA SER A 99 19.67 9.19 -28.19
C SER A 99 18.70 10.32 -27.89
N ALA A 100 18.01 10.32 -26.74
CA ALA A 100 17.17 11.43 -26.30
C ALA A 100 17.94 12.47 -25.47
N MET A 101 19.02 12.04 -24.78
CA MET A 101 19.85 12.91 -23.94
C MET A 101 20.96 13.66 -24.67
N SER A 102 21.30 13.27 -25.91
CA SER A 102 22.31 13.97 -26.71
C SER A 102 21.85 15.35 -27.24
N ALA A 103 20.59 15.73 -27.03
CA ALA A 103 20.00 16.96 -27.56
C ALA A 103 19.68 18.04 -26.50
N GLU A 104 19.76 17.72 -25.20
CA GLU A 104 19.39 18.63 -24.11
C GLU A 104 20.37 18.55 -22.92
N GLU A 105 21.67 18.54 -23.19
CA GLU A 105 22.68 18.94 -22.17
C GLU A 105 22.60 20.44 -21.92
N GLU A 106 21.43 20.95 -21.50
CA GLU A 106 21.42 22.04 -20.54
C GLU A 106 21.49 21.35 -19.18
N GLU A 107 22.67 21.39 -18.54
CA GLU A 107 22.77 21.14 -17.10
C GLU A 107 21.86 22.15 -16.40
N SER A 108 20.58 21.80 -16.27
CA SER A 108 19.66 22.54 -15.41
C SER A 108 20.30 22.59 -14.04
N GLU A 109 20.38 23.80 -13.46
CA GLU A 109 20.96 24.06 -12.12
C GLU A 109 20.37 23.14 -11.02
N LEU A 110 19.23 22.51 -11.29
CA LEU A 110 18.51 21.59 -10.40
C LEU A 110 18.94 20.13 -10.53
N THR A 111 19.92 19.81 -11.37
CA THR A 111 20.42 18.44 -11.55
C THR A 111 21.57 18.16 -10.58
N GLU A 112 21.35 17.27 -9.62
CA GLU A 112 22.35 16.94 -8.59
C GLU A 112 22.53 15.43 -8.40
N THR A 113 23.61 15.06 -7.70
CA THR A 113 23.85 13.69 -7.25
C THR A 113 23.24 13.51 -5.87
N LEU A 114 22.27 12.61 -5.75
CA LEU A 114 21.50 12.38 -4.54
C LEU A 114 21.68 10.94 -4.04
N PRO A 115 21.72 10.73 -2.71
CA PRO A 115 21.56 9.39 -2.13
C PRO A 115 20.17 8.84 -2.45
N LEU A 116 20.09 7.54 -2.75
CA LEU A 116 18.84 6.81 -2.98
C LEU A 116 18.58 5.84 -1.83
N PHE A 117 17.41 5.96 -1.21
CA PHE A 117 16.88 5.04 -0.21
C PHE A 117 15.65 4.32 -0.79
N PRO A 118 15.79 3.08 -1.27
CA PRO A 118 14.66 2.29 -1.73
C PRO A 118 13.81 1.78 -0.55
N LEU A 119 12.60 2.32 -0.40
CA LEU A 119 11.63 1.95 0.67
C LEU A 119 10.53 0.99 0.16
N GLY A 120 10.88 0.11 -0.77
CA GLY A 120 9.97 -0.91 -1.29
C GLY A 120 8.88 -0.36 -2.22
N GLY A 121 7.68 -0.94 -2.16
CA GLY A 121 6.55 -0.65 -3.05
C GLY A 121 5.62 0.49 -2.60
N ILE A 122 6.05 1.31 -1.64
CA ILE A 122 5.25 2.43 -1.11
C ILE A 122 5.58 3.70 -1.89
N VAL A 123 4.54 4.46 -2.24
CA VAL A 123 4.67 5.77 -2.88
C VAL A 123 4.35 6.86 -1.87
N TYR A 124 5.26 7.82 -1.75
CA TYR A 124 5.14 8.97 -0.87
C TYR A 124 4.77 10.21 -1.68
N THR A 125 4.09 11.18 -1.07
CA THR A 125 3.59 12.37 -1.77
C THR A 125 4.13 13.65 -1.14
N PRO A 126 4.31 14.74 -1.91
CA PRO A 126 4.73 16.02 -1.36
C PRO A 126 3.91 16.48 -0.14
N ASN A 127 4.58 17.14 0.80
CA ASN A 127 4.04 17.62 2.09
C ASN A 127 3.66 16.53 3.11
N SER A 128 3.96 15.26 2.85
CA SER A 128 3.83 14.20 3.86
C SER A 128 5.02 14.16 4.81
N GLU A 129 4.79 13.64 6.02
CA GLU A 129 5.80 13.47 7.07
C GLU A 129 6.00 11.98 7.37
N HIS A 130 7.26 11.55 7.51
CA HIS A 130 7.61 10.14 7.68
C HIS A 130 8.75 9.94 8.68
N ILE A 131 8.52 9.01 9.60
CA ILE A 131 9.52 8.56 10.55
C ILE A 131 10.21 7.31 10.00
N LEU A 132 11.54 7.36 9.89
CA LEU A 132 12.36 6.22 9.50
C LEU A 132 13.27 5.82 10.65
N ASN A 133 13.35 4.51 10.89
CA ASN A 133 14.27 3.90 11.84
C ASN A 133 15.50 3.41 11.09
N ILE A 134 16.66 4.01 11.38
CA ILE A 134 17.90 3.75 10.64
C ILE A 134 18.75 2.75 11.41
N PHE A 135 18.80 1.52 10.92
CA PHE A 135 19.56 0.43 11.53
C PHE A 135 20.60 -0.20 10.59
N GLU A 136 20.38 -0.25 9.27
CA GLU A 136 21.34 -0.85 8.34
C GLU A 136 22.64 -0.03 8.23
N PRO A 137 23.83 -0.67 8.25
CA PRO A 137 25.12 0.03 8.19
C PRO A 137 25.28 1.01 7.02
N ARG A 138 24.85 0.62 5.81
CA ARG A 138 24.93 1.47 4.62
C ARG A 138 24.10 2.75 4.73
N TYR A 139 22.93 2.69 5.39
CA TYR A 139 22.12 3.89 5.61
C TYR A 139 22.62 4.70 6.79
N ARG A 140 23.23 4.08 7.82
CA ARG A 140 23.97 4.85 8.85
C ARG A 140 25.08 5.70 8.22
N GLN A 141 25.80 5.13 7.24
CA GLN A 141 26.80 5.87 6.47
C GLN A 141 26.14 7.00 5.66
N MET A 142 25.07 6.72 4.94
CA MET A 142 24.31 7.74 4.19
C MET A 142 23.89 8.91 5.08
N TYR A 143 23.33 8.64 6.26
CA TYR A 143 22.91 9.69 7.20
C TYR A 143 24.09 10.52 7.70
N ASN A 144 25.23 9.90 7.99
CA ASN A 144 26.45 10.66 8.32
C ASN A 144 26.85 11.57 7.17
N ASP A 145 26.82 11.08 5.92
CA ASP A 145 27.22 11.85 4.74
C ASP A 145 26.32 13.07 4.52
N ILE A 146 24.99 12.90 4.58
CA ILE A 146 24.02 14.00 4.39
C ILE A 146 24.02 15.03 5.53
N LEU A 147 24.45 14.63 6.72
CA LEU A 147 24.63 15.53 7.86
C LEU A 147 25.93 16.33 7.71
N MET A 148 27.02 15.68 7.31
CA MET A 148 28.33 16.31 7.15
C MET A 148 28.39 17.28 5.96
N ASN A 149 27.72 16.95 4.85
CA ASN A 149 27.65 17.83 3.69
C ASN A 149 26.56 18.91 3.80
N GLY A 150 25.77 18.90 4.89
CA GLY A 150 24.70 19.86 5.15
C GLY A 150 23.46 19.74 4.25
N SER A 151 23.44 18.80 3.29
CA SER A 151 22.32 18.64 2.36
C SER A 151 21.03 18.21 3.06
N LYS A 152 21.14 17.32 4.07
CA LYS A 152 20.03 16.73 4.82
C LYS A 152 18.92 16.13 3.95
N ARG A 153 19.25 15.73 2.72
CA ARG A 153 18.28 15.32 1.70
C ARG A 153 18.69 14.00 1.04
N PHE A 154 17.69 13.19 0.70
CA PHE A 154 17.86 11.97 -0.07
C PHE A 154 16.59 11.64 -0.85
N VAL A 155 16.71 10.79 -1.86
CA VAL A 155 15.61 10.40 -2.74
C VAL A 155 15.04 9.07 -2.29
N VAL A 156 13.73 8.94 -2.36
CA VAL A 156 13.00 7.68 -2.24
C VAL A 156 12.25 7.44 -3.54
N ALA A 157 12.36 6.23 -4.08
CA ALA A 157 11.67 5.82 -5.30
C ALA A 157 10.96 4.48 -5.09
N MET A 158 9.83 4.31 -5.78
CA MET A 158 9.09 3.04 -5.80
C MET A 158 9.92 1.96 -6.47
N CYS A 159 10.02 0.79 -5.82
CA CYS A 159 10.63 -0.40 -6.39
C CYS A 159 9.63 -1.15 -7.27
N HIS A 160 10.10 -1.78 -8.34
CA HIS A 160 9.26 -2.63 -9.16
C HIS A 160 8.80 -3.86 -8.33
N PRO A 161 7.51 -4.23 -8.35
CA PRO A 161 6.97 -5.28 -7.47
C PRO A 161 7.45 -6.68 -7.82
N SER A 162 7.99 -6.89 -9.03
CA SER A 162 8.39 -8.22 -9.52
C SER A 162 9.82 -8.26 -10.08
N GLU A 163 10.49 -7.11 -10.21
CA GLU A 163 11.83 -7.04 -10.81
C GLU A 163 12.77 -6.37 -9.81
N GLU A 164 13.67 -7.15 -9.22
CA GLU A 164 14.61 -6.62 -8.25
C GLU A 164 15.55 -5.59 -8.88
N GLY A 165 15.86 -4.54 -8.14
CA GLY A 165 16.81 -3.51 -8.59
C GLY A 165 16.25 -2.57 -9.65
N ARG A 166 14.95 -2.62 -9.96
CA ARG A 166 14.29 -1.68 -10.87
C ARG A 166 13.49 -0.65 -10.09
N PHE A 167 13.68 0.62 -10.42
CA PHE A 167 13.08 1.76 -9.69
C PHE A 167 12.24 2.63 -10.63
N ALA A 168 11.17 3.22 -10.11
CA ALA A 168 10.41 4.21 -10.85
C ALA A 168 11.28 5.42 -11.18
N GLN A 169 11.08 5.99 -12.37
CA GLN A 169 11.82 7.16 -12.84
C GLN A 169 11.48 8.41 -12.02
N MET A 170 10.27 8.46 -11.47
CA MET A 170 9.86 9.53 -10.58
C MET A 170 9.87 9.09 -9.13
N GLY A 171 10.70 9.77 -8.34
CA GLY A 171 10.77 9.60 -6.89
C GLY A 171 10.41 10.88 -6.16
N VAL A 172 10.60 10.87 -4.85
CA VAL A 172 10.38 12.05 -4.00
C VAL A 172 11.60 12.37 -3.16
N LEU A 173 11.72 13.65 -2.81
CA LEU A 173 12.84 14.20 -2.05
C LEU A 173 12.47 14.29 -0.57
N PHE A 174 13.07 13.42 0.22
CA PHE A 174 12.98 13.45 1.67
C PHE A 174 13.99 14.47 2.22
N SER A 175 13.51 15.36 3.08
CA SER A 175 14.35 16.28 3.85
C SER A 175 14.25 15.94 5.33
N LEU A 176 15.40 15.78 5.98
CA LEU A 176 15.49 15.50 7.41
C LEU A 176 15.13 16.74 8.24
N GLU A 177 14.11 16.63 9.08
CA GLU A 177 13.65 17.68 9.99
C GLU A 177 14.22 17.50 11.39
N GLU A 178 14.04 16.29 11.95
CA GLU A 178 14.47 15.96 13.30
C GLU A 178 15.23 14.64 13.30
N LEU A 179 16.30 14.57 14.08
CA LEU A 179 17.10 13.36 14.27
C LEU A 179 17.28 13.12 15.77
N LYS A 180 16.90 11.92 16.20
CA LYS A 180 17.11 11.45 17.56
C LYS A 180 18.00 10.21 17.55
N GLU A 181 19.13 10.28 18.25
CA GLU A 181 20.00 9.12 18.47
C GLU A 181 19.44 8.27 19.62
N VAL A 182 19.24 6.97 19.35
CA VAL A 182 18.65 6.01 20.30
C VAL A 182 19.48 4.72 20.42
N SER A 183 20.73 4.77 19.97
CA SER A 183 21.70 3.66 20.00
C SER A 183 21.83 3.07 21.41
N GLU A 184 22.06 3.91 22.42
CA GLU A 184 22.19 3.49 23.82
C GLU A 184 20.89 2.88 24.38
N MET A 185 19.74 3.45 24.03
CA MET A 185 18.43 2.99 24.53
C MET A 185 17.98 1.67 23.89
N THR A 186 18.47 1.37 22.68
CA THR A 186 18.05 0.19 21.89
C THR A 186 19.12 -0.90 21.83
N ALA A 187 20.19 -0.79 22.62
CA ALA A 187 21.34 -1.69 22.56
C ALA A 187 21.87 -1.84 21.12
N ASP A 188 22.07 -0.71 20.44
CA ASP A 188 22.57 -0.57 19.05
C ASP A 188 21.71 -1.17 17.94
N ARG A 189 20.51 -1.66 18.26
CA ARG A 189 19.56 -2.17 17.26
C ARG A 189 19.08 -1.07 16.32
N VAL A 190 18.84 0.14 16.83
CA VAL A 190 18.47 1.31 16.02
C VAL A 190 19.43 2.45 16.35
N LYS A 191 20.09 3.02 15.33
CA LYS A 191 21.00 4.14 15.56
C LYS A 191 20.22 5.45 15.66
N TYR A 192 19.38 5.72 14.68
CA TYR A 192 18.61 6.96 14.58
C TYR A 192 17.12 6.69 14.39
N ILE A 193 16.31 7.51 15.04
CA ILE A 193 14.90 7.74 14.68
C ILE A 193 14.86 9.12 14.06
N CYS A 194 14.47 9.19 12.79
CA CYS A 194 14.55 10.40 11.99
C CYS A 194 13.16 10.78 11.47
N ASN A 195 12.76 12.03 11.68
CA ASN A 195 11.56 12.60 11.08
C ASN A 195 11.93 13.33 9.78
N HIS A 196 11.17 13.08 8.72
CA HIS A 196 11.39 13.66 7.40
C HIS A 196 10.11 14.27 6.88
N ARG A 197 10.26 15.34 6.09
CA ARG A 197 9.21 15.87 5.24
C ARG A 197 9.54 15.61 3.78
N VAL A 198 8.54 15.25 3.00
CA VAL A 198 8.65 15.19 1.55
C VAL A 198 8.53 16.60 0.98
N THR A 199 9.61 17.09 0.39
CA THR A 199 9.78 18.50 -0.01
C THR A 199 9.69 18.74 -1.51
N GLY A 200 9.63 17.67 -2.31
CA GLY A 200 9.47 17.78 -3.76
C GLY A 200 9.55 16.42 -4.43
N ARG A 201 9.44 16.43 -5.76
CA ARG A 201 9.68 15.27 -6.63
C ARG A 201 11.08 15.30 -7.21
N VAL A 202 11.57 14.14 -7.67
CA VAL A 202 12.86 14.03 -8.36
C VAL A 202 12.72 13.15 -9.58
N LYS A 203 13.08 13.69 -10.75
CA LYS A 203 13.25 12.91 -11.98
C LYS A 203 14.60 12.22 -11.95
N LEU A 204 14.60 10.92 -11.69
CA LEU A 204 15.82 10.12 -11.72
C LEU A 204 16.26 9.90 -13.17
N HIS A 205 17.52 10.17 -13.45
CA HIS A 205 18.12 9.95 -14.78
C HIS A 205 18.85 8.62 -14.85
N LYS A 206 19.66 8.32 -13.84
CA LYS A 206 20.41 7.06 -13.74
C LYS A 206 20.90 6.78 -12.34
N VAL A 207 21.08 5.50 -12.03
CA VAL A 207 21.85 5.02 -10.88
C VAL A 207 23.34 5.10 -11.22
N LEU A 208 24.14 5.66 -10.32
CA LEU A 208 25.56 5.97 -10.56
C LEU A 208 26.51 4.85 -10.14
N ASN A 209 26.09 4.01 -9.20
CA ASN A 209 26.87 2.92 -8.62
C ASN A 209 26.02 1.64 -8.53
N PRO A 210 25.51 1.10 -9.65
CA PRO A 210 24.60 -0.06 -9.64
C PRO A 210 25.20 -1.30 -8.96
N GLU A 211 26.52 -1.47 -9.00
CA GLU A 211 27.25 -2.58 -8.38
C GLU A 211 27.04 -2.70 -6.86
N VAL A 212 26.69 -1.60 -6.18
CA VAL A 212 26.47 -1.63 -4.72
C VAL A 212 25.12 -2.23 -4.34
N TRP A 213 24.22 -2.43 -5.31
CA TRP A 213 22.95 -3.12 -5.10
C TRP A 213 23.18 -4.56 -4.60
N GLU A 214 24.09 -5.27 -5.25
CA GLU A 214 24.46 -6.64 -4.88
C GLU A 214 25.42 -6.68 -3.69
N SER A 215 26.47 -5.84 -3.69
CA SER A 215 27.49 -5.88 -2.64
C SER A 215 26.98 -5.40 -1.28
N ARG A 216 25.98 -4.50 -1.28
CA ARG A 216 25.41 -3.84 -0.10
C ARG A 216 26.46 -3.14 0.79
N GLU A 217 27.65 -2.88 0.28
CA GLU A 217 28.75 -2.26 1.02
C GLU A 217 28.47 -0.79 1.36
N THR A 218 27.70 -0.11 0.51
CA THR A 218 27.26 1.27 0.70
C THR A 218 25.87 1.49 0.10
N TYR A 219 25.40 2.74 0.10
CA TYR A 219 24.09 3.12 -0.43
C TYR A 219 24.14 3.49 -1.93
N LEU A 220 23.00 3.36 -2.60
CA LEU A 220 22.86 3.75 -4.01
C LEU A 220 22.88 5.28 -4.15
N LYS A 221 23.43 5.76 -5.26
CA LYS A 221 23.45 7.17 -5.64
C LYS A 221 22.81 7.31 -7.01
N VAL A 222 22.07 8.40 -7.20
CA VAL A 222 21.39 8.70 -8.46
C VAL A 222 21.76 10.09 -8.93
N LYS A 223 21.81 10.29 -10.25
CA LYS A 223 21.73 11.62 -10.86
C LYS A 223 20.26 11.89 -11.14
N GLY A 224 19.75 13.04 -10.69
CA GLY A 224 18.34 13.40 -10.86
C GLY A 224 18.12 14.90 -10.87
N THR A 225 17.00 15.33 -11.44
CA THR A 225 16.55 16.73 -11.44
C THR A 225 15.47 16.92 -10.39
N ILE A 226 15.67 17.88 -9.47
CA ILE A 226 14.70 18.20 -8.43
C ILE A 226 13.56 19.05 -9.01
N ILE A 227 12.34 18.76 -8.57
CA ILE A 227 11.13 19.54 -8.84
C ILE A 227 10.59 20.02 -7.48
N ASP A 228 10.55 21.34 -7.27
CA ASP A 228 10.05 21.94 -6.02
C ASP A 228 8.52 21.98 -6.02
N ASP A 229 7.88 20.98 -5.41
CA ASP A 229 6.42 20.92 -5.25
C ASP A 229 5.93 21.58 -3.94
N THR A 230 6.82 22.09 -3.09
CA THR A 230 6.46 22.62 -1.77
C THR A 230 6.86 24.09 -1.57
N GLY A 231 7.64 24.66 -2.49
CA GLY A 231 8.11 26.03 -2.43
C GLY A 231 9.13 26.25 -1.31
N LEU A 232 9.72 25.18 -0.79
CA LEU A 232 10.67 25.20 0.32
C LEU A 232 12.12 25.36 -0.15
N PHE A 233 12.43 25.04 -1.41
CA PHE A 233 13.77 25.22 -1.97
C PHE A 233 14.02 26.68 -2.33
N SER A 234 13.00 27.36 -2.84
CA SER A 234 13.08 28.75 -3.31
C SER A 234 13.23 29.79 -2.19
N LYS A 235 12.98 29.42 -0.92
CA LYS A 235 12.96 30.35 0.23
C LYS A 235 14.27 30.48 0.99
N LYS A 236 15.27 29.65 0.69
CA LYS A 236 16.52 29.62 1.46
C LYS A 236 17.50 30.76 1.18
N ASP A 237 17.29 31.55 0.13
CA ASP A 237 18.21 32.65 -0.21
C ASP A 237 17.91 33.99 0.50
N ASP A 238 16.75 34.13 1.15
CA ASP A 238 16.33 35.42 1.74
C ASP A 238 16.30 35.45 3.28
N THR A 239 16.61 34.35 3.98
CA THR A 239 16.48 34.30 5.46
C THR A 239 17.76 33.84 6.15
N GLU A 240 18.85 34.58 5.94
CA GLU A 240 19.91 34.66 6.96
C GLU A 240 19.46 35.60 8.07
N ASN A 241 19.45 35.06 9.30
CA ASN A 241 19.19 35.71 10.59
C ASN A 241 17.72 35.93 10.94
N ASP A 242 17.19 35.08 11.83
CA ASP A 242 16.72 35.53 13.14
C ASP A 242 16.34 34.32 14.01
N VAL A 243 17.16 34.08 15.03
CA VAL A 243 16.92 33.10 16.09
C VAL A 243 16.22 33.85 17.21
N ASP A 244 14.91 34.06 17.10
CA ASP A 244 14.11 34.55 18.23
C ASP A 244 12.74 33.85 18.30
N GLY A 245 12.47 33.28 19.48
CA GLY A 245 11.14 32.91 19.98
C GLY A 245 10.38 31.82 19.22
N MET A 246 10.34 30.60 19.77
CA MET A 246 9.47 29.50 19.31
C MET A 246 7.98 29.92 19.23
N ASP A 247 7.53 30.83 20.11
CA ASP A 247 6.18 31.39 20.11
C ASP A 247 5.91 32.38 18.97
N GLU A 248 6.95 33.09 18.49
CA GLU A 248 6.84 34.04 17.38
C GLU A 248 6.83 33.31 16.03
N MET A 249 7.56 32.20 15.91
CA MET A 249 7.48 31.29 14.75
C MET A 249 6.08 30.70 14.58
N VAL A 250 5.49 30.15 15.64
CA VAL A 250 4.13 29.54 15.58
C VAL A 250 3.08 30.59 15.19
N SER A 251 3.21 31.81 15.73
CA SER A 251 2.30 32.91 15.40
C SER A 251 2.44 33.37 13.94
N LYS A 252 3.67 33.47 13.42
CA LYS A 252 3.95 33.82 12.02
C LYS A 252 3.45 32.71 11.07
N GLU A 253 3.67 31.45 11.41
CA GLU A 253 3.24 30.29 10.64
C GLU A 253 1.71 30.19 10.58
N LEU A 254 1.02 30.42 11.70
CA LEU A 254 -0.45 30.44 11.75
C LEU A 254 -1.03 31.59 10.90
N VAL A 255 -0.45 32.78 10.97
CA VAL A 255 -0.87 33.93 10.16
C VAL A 255 -0.60 33.67 8.67
N ALA A 256 0.53 33.05 8.33
CA ALA A 256 0.83 32.65 6.97
C ALA A 256 -0.19 31.62 6.46
N ALA A 257 -0.48 30.57 7.23
CA ALA A 257 -1.47 29.55 6.88
C ALA A 257 -2.87 30.16 6.68
N MET A 258 -3.31 31.08 7.55
CA MET A 258 -4.58 31.79 7.39
C MET A 258 -4.62 32.63 6.10
N LYS A 259 -3.50 33.29 5.76
CA LYS A 259 -3.40 34.08 4.53
C LYS A 259 -3.48 33.18 3.28
N LYS A 260 -2.79 32.04 3.31
CA LYS A 260 -2.84 31.03 2.24
C LYS A 260 -4.25 30.45 2.05
N ALA A 261 -4.97 30.21 3.14
CA ALA A 261 -6.36 29.74 3.11
C ALA A 261 -7.33 30.78 2.57
N ALA A 262 -7.19 32.04 2.96
CA ALA A 262 -8.01 33.11 2.39
C ALA A 262 -7.78 33.31 0.88
N LEU A 263 -6.56 33.05 0.40
CA LEU A 263 -6.23 33.11 -1.02
C LEU A 263 -6.90 31.98 -1.83
N ALA A 264 -7.00 30.77 -1.28
CA ALA A 264 -7.58 29.61 -1.96
C ALA A 264 -9.01 29.87 -2.46
N ASP A 265 -9.84 30.50 -1.63
CA ASP A 265 -11.23 30.82 -1.98
C ASP A 265 -11.37 31.95 -3.00
N SER A 266 -10.32 32.76 -3.17
CA SER A 266 -10.32 33.92 -4.06
C SER A 266 -9.82 33.62 -5.48
N ILE A 267 -9.15 32.48 -5.67
CA ILE A 267 -8.58 32.10 -6.96
C ILE A 267 -9.70 31.52 -7.85
N PRO A 268 -9.90 32.08 -9.06
CA PRO A 268 -10.84 31.52 -10.01
C PRO A 268 -10.36 30.13 -10.43
N LYS A 269 -11.26 29.15 -10.36
CA LYS A 269 -10.98 27.77 -10.73
C LYS A 269 -11.09 27.58 -12.24
N THR A 270 -10.28 26.69 -12.80
CA THR A 270 -10.47 26.24 -14.19
C THR A 270 -11.71 25.34 -14.30
N PRO A 271 -12.30 25.17 -15.50
CA PRO A 271 -13.41 24.24 -15.70
C PRO A 271 -13.09 22.81 -15.22
N GLU A 272 -11.84 22.36 -15.40
CA GLU A 272 -11.34 21.05 -15.00
C GLU A 272 -11.27 20.92 -13.48
N GLU A 273 -10.78 21.95 -12.79
CA GLU A 273 -10.76 22.03 -11.33
C GLU A 273 -12.17 22.04 -10.73
N GLU A 274 -13.11 22.80 -11.33
CA GLU A 274 -14.51 22.80 -10.92
C GLU A 274 -15.16 21.42 -11.09
N ALA A 275 -14.88 20.75 -12.22
CA ALA A 275 -15.36 19.41 -12.48
C ALA A 275 -14.84 18.41 -11.44
N LEU A 276 -13.56 18.49 -11.08
CA LEU A 276 -12.97 17.67 -10.02
C LEU A 276 -13.66 17.92 -8.66
N VAL A 277 -13.84 19.18 -8.25
CA VAL A 277 -14.52 19.53 -6.99
C VAL A 277 -15.95 19.01 -6.96
N SER A 278 -16.68 19.15 -8.08
CA SER A 278 -18.06 18.68 -8.22
C SER A 278 -18.14 17.15 -8.14
N SER A 279 -17.21 16.46 -8.82
CA SER A 279 -17.09 15.00 -8.74
C SER A 279 -16.81 14.52 -7.32
N PHE A 280 -15.84 15.15 -6.64
CA PHE A 280 -15.51 14.83 -5.25
C PHE A 280 -16.71 15.05 -4.32
N SER A 281 -17.41 16.19 -4.44
CA SER A 281 -18.62 16.46 -3.66
C SER A 281 -19.69 15.38 -3.85
N THR A 282 -19.90 14.96 -5.09
CA THR A 282 -20.85 13.90 -5.44
C THR A 282 -20.43 12.56 -4.84
N LEU A 283 -19.15 12.21 -4.92
CA LEU A 283 -18.58 11.03 -4.28
C LEU A 283 -18.86 11.02 -2.76
N VAL A 284 -18.56 12.12 -2.07
CA VAL A 284 -18.83 12.23 -0.62
C VAL A 284 -20.31 12.02 -0.31
N ASN A 285 -21.21 12.58 -1.13
CA ASN A 285 -22.65 12.35 -0.95
C ASN A 285 -23.01 10.87 -1.08
N TYR A 286 -22.51 10.16 -2.09
CA TYR A 286 -22.74 8.73 -2.24
C TYR A 286 -22.22 7.90 -1.07
N GLN A 287 -21.03 8.21 -0.55
CA GLN A 287 -20.46 7.51 0.60
C GLN A 287 -21.36 7.62 1.84
N HIS A 288 -21.96 8.79 2.07
CA HIS A 288 -22.89 9.01 3.18
C HIS A 288 -24.25 8.36 2.94
N ASP A 289 -24.79 8.44 1.72
CA ASP A 289 -26.07 7.81 1.35
C ASP A 289 -26.02 6.28 1.49
N LEU A 290 -24.86 5.68 1.20
CA LEU A 290 -24.64 4.25 1.31
C LEU A 290 -24.18 3.79 2.70
N SER A 291 -23.89 4.73 3.60
CA SER A 291 -23.28 4.48 4.91
C SER A 291 -21.98 3.66 4.81
N GLU A 292 -21.08 4.02 3.90
CA GLU A 292 -19.78 3.35 3.77
C GLU A 292 -18.98 3.48 5.09
N ASP A 293 -18.32 2.40 5.50
CA ASP A 293 -17.54 2.35 6.75
C ASP A 293 -16.38 3.34 6.72
N VAL A 294 -15.64 3.36 5.62
CA VAL A 294 -14.59 4.35 5.35
C VAL A 294 -15.14 5.40 4.38
N ARG A 295 -15.20 6.65 4.85
CA ARG A 295 -15.79 7.76 4.10
C ARG A 295 -15.15 9.09 4.46
N PHE A 296 -15.19 10.01 3.52
CA PHE A 296 -14.89 11.40 3.75
C PHE A 296 -15.97 12.07 4.60
N THR A 297 -15.59 13.09 5.37
CA THR A 297 -16.57 13.91 6.09
C THR A 297 -17.22 14.91 5.13
N ARG A 298 -18.46 15.34 5.37
CA ARG A 298 -19.07 16.39 4.54
C ARG A 298 -18.31 17.72 4.60
N ALA A 299 -17.55 17.94 5.67
CA ALA A 299 -16.69 19.11 5.82
C ALA A 299 -15.47 19.06 4.88
N SER A 300 -14.98 17.87 4.51
CA SER A 300 -13.79 17.75 3.66
C SER A 300 -13.98 18.32 2.26
N VAL A 301 -15.23 18.43 1.79
CA VAL A 301 -15.55 19.10 0.50
C VAL A 301 -15.10 20.55 0.50
N LYS A 302 -15.17 21.24 1.64
CA LYS A 302 -14.74 22.64 1.76
C LYS A 302 -13.22 22.79 1.84
N SER A 303 -12.55 21.79 2.40
CA SER A 303 -11.09 21.76 2.51
C SER A 303 -10.43 20.99 1.35
N PHE A 304 -11.18 20.66 0.30
CA PHE A 304 -10.65 19.99 -0.87
C PHE A 304 -10.03 21.04 -1.79
N GLY A 305 -8.70 21.12 -1.76
CA GLY A 305 -7.91 22.04 -2.55
C GLY A 305 -7.70 21.54 -3.98
N VAL A 306 -7.79 22.46 -4.94
CA VAL A 306 -7.50 22.19 -6.36
C VAL A 306 -6.54 23.21 -6.96
N ALA A 307 -6.19 24.26 -6.22
CA ALA A 307 -5.29 25.29 -6.69
C ALA A 307 -3.89 24.72 -6.97
N ASP A 308 -3.25 25.27 -8.01
CA ASP A 308 -1.84 25.05 -8.29
C ASP A 308 -0.95 25.85 -7.32
N GLY A 309 0.29 25.38 -7.17
CA GLY A 309 1.32 26.03 -6.38
C GLY A 309 1.23 25.82 -4.87
N THR A 310 2.17 26.46 -4.18
CA THR A 310 2.53 26.18 -2.77
C THR A 310 2.19 27.33 -1.82
N ASP A 311 1.76 28.45 -2.39
CA ASP A 311 1.39 29.67 -1.67
C ASP A 311 -0.10 29.71 -1.29
N VAL A 312 -0.81 28.61 -1.57
CA VAL A 312 -2.24 28.44 -1.33
C VAL A 312 -2.42 27.13 -0.55
N ASP A 313 -3.32 27.11 0.42
CA ASP A 313 -3.65 25.90 1.19
C ASP A 313 -5.12 25.98 1.60
N PRO A 314 -6.00 25.04 1.22
CA PRO A 314 -5.71 23.75 0.58
C PRO A 314 -5.36 23.90 -0.91
N ASN A 315 -4.25 23.27 -1.32
CA ASN A 315 -3.87 23.08 -2.72
C ASN A 315 -4.14 21.64 -3.18
N LEU A 316 -3.82 21.34 -4.44
CA LEU A 316 -4.03 20.00 -5.01
C LEU A 316 -3.26 18.90 -4.25
N TRP A 317 -2.03 19.15 -3.81
CA TRP A 317 -1.25 18.16 -3.04
C TRP A 317 -1.91 17.82 -1.69
N THR A 318 -2.53 18.80 -1.02
CA THR A 318 -3.33 18.55 0.19
C THR A 318 -4.48 17.58 -0.10
N SER A 319 -5.17 17.73 -1.23
CA SER A 319 -6.24 16.82 -1.66
C SER A 319 -5.74 15.44 -2.08
N ILE A 320 -4.61 15.36 -2.77
CA ILE A 320 -3.97 14.08 -3.13
C ILE A 320 -3.60 13.30 -1.87
N ARG A 321 -3.03 13.95 -0.85
CA ARG A 321 -2.72 13.32 0.44
C ARG A 321 -3.98 12.84 1.16
N LEU A 322 -5.04 13.65 1.14
CA LEU A 322 -6.35 13.25 1.70
C LEU A 322 -6.89 12.01 0.99
N TRP A 323 -6.77 11.95 -0.33
CA TRP A 323 -7.17 10.80 -1.14
C TRP A 323 -6.34 9.55 -0.85
N GLN A 324 -5.01 9.70 -0.79
CA GLN A 324 -4.09 8.63 -0.44
C GLN A 324 -4.47 8.01 0.91
N SER A 325 -4.68 8.83 1.94
CA SER A 325 -5.10 8.36 3.27
C SER A 325 -6.43 7.62 3.23
N TYR A 326 -7.39 8.08 2.43
CA TYR A 326 -8.67 7.39 2.23
C TYR A 326 -8.49 6.02 1.59
N ALA A 327 -7.67 5.90 0.54
CA ALA A 327 -7.38 4.62 -0.11
C ALA A 327 -6.70 3.63 0.85
N GLU A 328 -5.73 4.09 1.64
CA GLU A 328 -5.05 3.30 2.68
C GLU A 328 -6.04 2.80 3.74
N GLN A 329 -6.90 3.68 4.25
CA GLN A 329 -7.91 3.32 5.24
C GLN A 329 -8.89 2.28 4.69
N ARG A 330 -9.24 2.35 3.40
CA ARG A 330 -10.09 1.34 2.75
C ARG A 330 -9.41 -0.02 2.67
N LEU A 331 -8.14 -0.05 2.32
CA LEU A 331 -7.37 -1.30 2.28
C LEU A 331 -7.32 -1.94 3.67
N VAL A 332 -7.01 -1.14 4.70
CA VAL A 332 -6.99 -1.59 6.11
C VAL A 332 -8.37 -2.07 6.57
N ALA A 333 -9.44 -1.35 6.23
CA ALA A 333 -10.80 -1.75 6.59
C ALA A 333 -11.18 -3.10 5.96
N ARG A 334 -10.81 -3.32 4.69
CA ARG A 334 -11.03 -4.62 4.02
C ARG A 334 -10.22 -5.75 4.65
N GLN A 335 -8.96 -5.48 5.00
CA GLN A 335 -8.14 -6.44 5.74
C GLN A 335 -8.78 -6.81 7.09
N ASN A 336 -9.24 -5.81 7.84
CA ASN A 336 -9.89 -6.01 9.14
C ASN A 336 -11.22 -6.77 9.02
N GLU A 337 -12.01 -6.50 7.99
CA GLU A 337 -13.26 -7.21 7.69
C GLU A 337 -13.00 -8.70 7.50
N MET A 338 -12.03 -9.08 6.65
CA MET A 338 -11.68 -10.49 6.42
C MET A 338 -11.10 -11.17 7.67
N GLN A 339 -10.28 -10.47 8.46
CA GLN A 339 -9.77 -11.00 9.71
C GLN A 339 -10.88 -11.22 10.74
N LYS A 340 -11.86 -10.31 10.81
CA LYS A 340 -13.02 -10.42 11.69
C LYS A 340 -13.89 -11.61 11.32
N GLU A 341 -14.17 -11.83 10.04
CA GLU A 341 -14.91 -13.01 9.56
C GLU A 341 -14.25 -14.31 10.02
N PHE A 342 -12.92 -14.40 9.94
CA PHE A 342 -12.20 -15.57 10.43
C PHE A 342 -12.27 -15.72 11.95
N GLN A 343 -12.08 -14.63 12.70
CA GLN A 343 -12.20 -14.67 14.16
C GLN A 343 -13.59 -15.12 14.62
N GLU A 344 -14.65 -14.67 13.94
CA GLU A 344 -16.03 -15.10 14.23
C GLU A 344 -16.20 -16.62 14.03
N LYS A 345 -15.68 -17.16 12.92
CA LYS A 345 -15.70 -18.60 12.66
C LYS A 345 -14.86 -19.40 13.66
N LEU A 346 -13.68 -18.90 14.03
CA LEU A 346 -12.83 -19.53 15.03
C LEU A 346 -13.55 -19.62 16.39
N VAL A 347 -14.20 -18.55 16.82
CA VAL A 347 -15.00 -18.54 18.06
C VAL A 347 -16.19 -19.49 17.98
N GLU A 348 -16.87 -19.56 16.83
CA GLU A 348 -17.96 -20.52 16.62
C GLU A 348 -17.48 -21.97 16.72
N PHE A 349 -16.33 -22.28 16.11
CA PHE A 349 -15.71 -23.61 16.19
C PHE A 349 -15.30 -23.97 17.62
N LEU A 350 -14.60 -23.07 18.32
CA LEU A 350 -14.16 -23.31 19.71
C LEU A 350 -15.35 -23.52 20.66
N LYS A 351 -16.44 -22.78 20.47
CA LYS A 351 -17.69 -23.00 21.22
C LYS A 351 -18.30 -24.36 20.92
N LYS A 352 -18.19 -24.84 19.69
CA LYS A 352 -18.71 -26.15 19.28
C LYS A 352 -17.87 -27.29 19.84
N GLU A 353 -16.54 -27.23 19.77
CA GLU A 353 -15.66 -28.25 20.34
C GLU A 353 -15.68 -28.25 21.87
N MET A 354 -15.52 -27.10 22.52
CA MET A 354 -15.57 -27.03 24.00
C MET A 354 -16.98 -27.28 24.56
N GLY A 355 -18.03 -27.05 23.77
CA GLY A 355 -19.40 -27.42 24.13
C GLY A 355 -19.70 -28.92 23.99
N SER A 356 -18.81 -29.69 23.36
CA SER A 356 -18.99 -31.13 23.13
C SER A 356 -18.44 -31.99 24.26
N ASP A 357 -17.54 -31.45 25.09
CA ASP A 357 -16.85 -32.21 26.13
C ASP A 357 -16.94 -31.50 27.50
N LYS A 358 -18.14 -31.53 28.10
CA LYS A 358 -18.35 -31.58 29.56
C LYS A 358 -19.83 -31.55 29.90
N GLY A 359 -20.29 -32.63 30.55
CA GLY A 359 -21.54 -32.59 31.29
C GLY A 359 -21.46 -31.57 32.42
N LYS A 360 -22.52 -30.77 32.55
CA LYS A 360 -23.00 -30.11 33.78
C LYS A 360 -21.91 -29.87 34.84
N ASP A 361 -21.06 -28.85 34.65
CA ASP A 361 -20.55 -28.09 35.78
C ASP A 361 -20.31 -26.64 35.32
N GLU A 362 -21.04 -25.74 35.97
CA GLU A 362 -21.19 -24.32 35.65
C GLU A 362 -19.93 -23.51 36.00
N LYS A 363 -18.90 -23.60 35.16
CA LYS A 363 -17.90 -22.54 35.08
C LYS A 363 -17.78 -22.12 33.62
N GLU A 364 -18.03 -20.84 33.36
CA GLU A 364 -17.69 -20.19 32.10
C GLU A 364 -16.18 -20.40 31.89
N GLU A 365 -15.79 -21.47 31.20
CA GLU A 365 -14.40 -21.69 30.81
C GLU A 365 -14.07 -20.59 29.80
N GLU A 366 -13.40 -19.55 30.31
CA GLU A 366 -12.92 -18.42 29.53
C GLU A 366 -12.11 -18.95 28.34
N LEU A 367 -12.51 -18.53 27.14
CA LEU A 367 -11.79 -18.89 25.91
C LEU A 367 -10.33 -18.47 26.06
N PRO A 368 -9.36 -19.32 25.67
CA PRO A 368 -7.95 -18.99 25.79
C PRO A 368 -7.65 -17.68 25.05
N SER A 369 -6.88 -16.80 25.69
CA SER A 369 -6.57 -15.46 25.18
C SER A 369 -5.68 -15.49 23.94
N ALA A 370 -4.91 -16.56 23.73
CA ALA A 370 -4.10 -16.79 22.54
C ALA A 370 -4.10 -18.29 22.21
N ILE A 371 -4.18 -18.62 20.93
CA ILE A 371 -4.14 -19.99 20.39
C ILE A 371 -3.06 -20.00 19.31
N GLY A 372 -2.06 -20.89 19.43
CA GLY A 372 -1.04 -21.05 18.40
C GLY A 372 -1.61 -21.76 17.18
N PHE A 373 -1.01 -21.56 16.00
CA PHE A 373 -1.44 -22.23 14.77
C PHE A 373 -1.48 -23.76 14.92
N GLN A 374 -0.47 -24.32 15.61
CA GLN A 374 -0.37 -25.76 15.85
C GLN A 374 -1.40 -26.31 16.83
N ASP A 375 -2.04 -25.43 17.62
CA ASP A 375 -3.10 -25.80 18.55
C ASP A 375 -4.48 -25.80 17.87
N LEU A 376 -4.56 -25.34 16.61
CA LEU A 376 -5.78 -25.38 15.82
C LEU A 376 -6.01 -26.79 15.28
N SER A 377 -7.28 -27.18 15.13
CA SER A 377 -7.65 -28.40 14.42
C SER A 377 -7.16 -28.35 12.97
N PRO A 378 -6.90 -29.50 12.31
CA PRO A 378 -6.48 -29.52 10.90
C PRO A 378 -7.45 -28.80 9.95
N GLU A 379 -8.75 -28.82 10.27
CA GLU A 379 -9.78 -28.09 9.50
C GLU A 379 -9.58 -26.56 9.60
N LEU A 380 -9.33 -26.03 10.80
CA LEU A 380 -9.07 -24.60 11.01
C LEU A 380 -7.71 -24.15 10.46
N GLN A 381 -6.70 -25.02 10.50
CA GLN A 381 -5.41 -24.75 9.87
C GLN A 381 -5.57 -24.57 8.36
N SER A 382 -6.32 -25.46 7.70
CA SER A 382 -6.65 -25.35 6.27
C SER A 382 -7.41 -24.06 5.98
N GLU A 383 -8.42 -23.73 6.79
CA GLU A 383 -9.21 -22.51 6.61
C GLU A 383 -8.37 -21.24 6.80
N LEU A 384 -7.41 -21.24 7.74
CA LEU A 384 -6.49 -20.10 7.90
C LEU A 384 -5.59 -19.92 6.67
N VAL A 385 -5.06 -21.01 6.11
CA VAL A 385 -4.26 -20.96 4.87
C VAL A 385 -5.11 -20.45 3.71
N GLU A 386 -6.35 -20.94 3.57
CA GLU A 386 -7.29 -20.46 2.55
C GLU A 386 -7.63 -18.98 2.74
N LEU A 387 -7.83 -18.52 3.98
CA LEU A 387 -8.02 -17.11 4.30
C LEU A 387 -6.81 -16.27 3.90
N GLN A 388 -5.60 -16.70 4.23
CA GLN A 388 -4.37 -16.00 3.84
C GLN A 388 -4.24 -15.88 2.32
N GLN A 389 -4.58 -16.94 1.58
CA GLN A 389 -4.62 -16.92 0.12
C GLN A 389 -5.73 -16.01 -0.42
N ARG A 390 -6.91 -15.99 0.22
CA ARG A 390 -8.02 -15.09 -0.16
C ARG A 390 -7.65 -13.64 0.09
N MET A 391 -7.14 -13.31 1.28
CA MET A 391 -6.63 -11.98 1.62
C MET A 391 -5.59 -11.52 0.62
N SER A 392 -4.65 -12.40 0.25
CA SER A 392 -3.64 -12.08 -0.77
C SER A 392 -4.26 -11.81 -2.15
N ARG A 393 -5.22 -12.62 -2.58
CA ARG A 393 -5.90 -12.45 -3.88
C ARG A 393 -6.74 -11.18 -3.95
N GLU A 394 -7.34 -10.77 -2.83
CA GLU A 394 -8.22 -9.59 -2.78
C GLU A 394 -7.46 -8.29 -2.52
N LEU A 395 -6.48 -8.29 -1.60
CA LEU A 395 -5.79 -7.06 -1.19
C LEU A 395 -4.63 -6.68 -2.12
N LYS A 396 -3.91 -7.65 -2.70
CA LYS A 396 -2.76 -7.33 -3.57
C LYS A 396 -3.16 -6.47 -4.78
N PRO A 397 -4.26 -6.74 -5.51
CA PRO A 397 -4.68 -5.88 -6.61
C PRO A 397 -5.06 -4.47 -6.13
N LEU A 398 -5.74 -4.35 -5.00
CA LEU A 398 -6.12 -3.05 -4.42
C LEU A 398 -4.91 -2.22 -4.01
N LEU A 399 -3.93 -2.85 -3.36
CA LEU A 399 -2.67 -2.22 -2.99
C LEU A 399 -1.92 -1.77 -4.25
N LEU A 400 -1.84 -2.63 -5.26
CA LEU A 400 -1.16 -2.31 -6.52
C LEU A 400 -1.84 -1.13 -7.22
N GLU A 401 -3.16 -1.17 -7.38
CA GLU A 401 -3.93 -0.07 -7.98
C GLU A 401 -3.69 1.25 -7.24
N GLN A 402 -3.75 1.24 -5.91
CA GLN A 402 -3.48 2.40 -5.07
C GLN A 402 -2.06 2.95 -5.30
N THR A 403 -1.06 2.07 -5.24
CA THR A 403 0.35 2.41 -5.44
C THR A 403 0.58 3.03 -6.83
N LEU A 404 0.05 2.40 -7.87
CA LEU A 404 0.17 2.91 -9.24
C LEU A 404 -0.55 4.24 -9.43
N SER A 405 -1.74 4.40 -8.83
CA SER A 405 -2.49 5.66 -8.89
C SER A 405 -1.64 6.82 -8.37
N MET A 406 -1.00 6.65 -7.21
CA MET A 406 -0.14 7.68 -6.63
C MET A 406 1.12 7.90 -7.46
N GLN A 407 1.73 6.84 -7.99
CA GLN A 407 2.89 6.97 -8.87
C GLN A 407 2.56 7.76 -10.14
N LYS A 408 1.41 7.51 -10.79
CA LYS A 408 0.98 8.27 -11.97
C LYS A 408 0.80 9.75 -11.66
N ILE A 409 0.23 10.09 -10.50
CA ILE A 409 0.09 11.48 -10.05
C ILE A 409 1.47 12.13 -9.84
N LEU A 410 2.47 11.39 -9.35
CA LEU A 410 3.84 11.91 -9.25
C LEU A 410 4.49 12.11 -10.63
N GLU A 411 4.20 11.25 -11.60
CA GLU A 411 4.78 11.33 -12.96
C GLU A 411 4.23 12.47 -13.81
N ALA A 412 3.03 12.95 -13.50
CA ALA A 412 2.39 14.02 -14.23
C ALA A 412 3.25 15.31 -14.24
N GLN A 413 3.42 15.88 -15.43
CA GLN A 413 4.41 16.93 -15.69
C GLN A 413 3.92 18.29 -15.22
N ASP A 414 2.63 18.55 -15.34
CA ASP A 414 2.01 19.82 -15.02
C ASP A 414 0.82 19.65 -14.05
N HIS A 415 0.14 20.75 -13.78
CA HIS A 415 -1.02 20.80 -12.88
C HIS A 415 -2.27 20.20 -13.53
N ASP A 416 -2.49 20.48 -14.81
CA ASP A 416 -3.70 20.06 -15.53
C ASP A 416 -3.74 18.53 -15.66
N GLU A 417 -2.61 17.89 -15.99
CA GLU A 417 -2.49 16.43 -16.04
C GLU A 417 -2.75 15.80 -14.65
N ARG A 418 -2.27 16.43 -13.56
CA ARG A 418 -2.56 15.96 -12.20
C ARG A 418 -4.05 16.10 -11.85
N ILE A 419 -4.69 17.19 -12.25
CA ILE A 419 -6.13 17.39 -12.04
C ILE A 419 -6.92 16.32 -12.79
N GLU A 420 -6.55 16.02 -14.04
CA GLU A 420 -7.19 14.99 -14.86
C GLU A 420 -7.05 13.60 -14.21
N LEU A 421 -5.85 13.20 -13.81
CA LEU A 421 -5.61 11.94 -13.11
C LEU A 421 -6.40 11.86 -11.80
N MET A 422 -6.36 12.91 -10.99
CA MET A 422 -7.09 12.97 -9.72
C MET A 422 -8.59 12.84 -9.95
N ARG A 423 -9.13 13.51 -10.97
CA ARG A 423 -10.54 13.42 -11.36
C ARG A 423 -10.90 12.02 -11.82
N TYR A 424 -10.05 11.39 -12.63
CA TYR A 424 -10.26 10.01 -13.06
C TYR A 424 -10.40 9.06 -11.86
N PHE A 425 -9.51 9.13 -10.87
CA PHE A 425 -9.57 8.26 -9.69
C PHE A 425 -10.80 8.52 -8.81
N VAL A 426 -11.18 9.80 -8.65
CA VAL A 426 -12.41 10.18 -7.94
C VAL A 426 -13.65 9.69 -8.68
N ASP A 427 -13.70 9.84 -10.00
CA ASP A 427 -14.79 9.38 -10.85
C ASP A 427 -14.90 7.85 -10.86
N ALA A 428 -13.79 7.12 -10.90
CA ALA A 428 -13.76 5.66 -10.82
C ALA A 428 -14.38 5.16 -9.51
N GLU A 429 -14.01 5.78 -8.39
CA GLU A 429 -14.61 5.44 -7.08
C GLU A 429 -16.09 5.83 -7.01
N ARG A 430 -16.48 6.97 -7.60
CA ARG A 430 -17.89 7.36 -7.70
C ARG A 430 -18.68 6.32 -8.48
N LYS A 431 -18.20 5.91 -9.67
CA LYS A 431 -18.82 4.86 -10.50
C LYS A 431 -18.95 3.55 -9.72
N ARG A 432 -17.92 3.17 -8.95
CA ARG A 432 -17.97 1.99 -8.07
C ARG A 432 -19.10 2.08 -7.04
N LEU A 433 -19.29 3.23 -6.40
CA LEU A 433 -20.39 3.44 -5.45
C LEU A 433 -21.75 3.50 -6.13
N GLU A 434 -21.85 4.07 -7.32
CA GLU A 434 -23.08 4.07 -8.13
C GLU A 434 -23.51 2.65 -8.51
N ALA A 435 -22.56 1.81 -8.93
CA ALA A 435 -22.77 0.39 -9.16
C ALA A 435 -23.23 -0.32 -7.88
N LYS A 436 -22.56 -0.07 -6.74
CA LYS A 436 -22.96 -0.62 -5.42
C LYS A 436 -24.39 -0.21 -5.03
N LYS A 437 -24.76 1.06 -5.25
CA LYS A 437 -26.12 1.57 -4.99
C LYS A 437 -27.15 0.87 -5.87
N THR A 438 -26.83 0.69 -7.15
CA THR A 438 -27.70 0.01 -8.11
C THR A 438 -27.93 -1.45 -7.71
N LEU A 439 -26.86 -2.19 -7.38
CA LEU A 439 -26.96 -3.57 -6.89
C LEU A 439 -27.77 -3.66 -5.59
N LYS A 440 -27.54 -2.75 -4.64
CA LYS A 440 -28.32 -2.70 -3.39
C LYS A 440 -29.80 -2.46 -3.65
N ASN A 441 -30.16 -1.64 -4.63
CA ASN A 441 -31.55 -1.41 -5.01
C ASN A 441 -32.17 -2.63 -5.72
N MET A 442 -31.41 -3.31 -6.59
CA MET A 442 -31.88 -4.50 -7.32
C MET A 442 -32.10 -5.71 -6.40
N PHE A 443 -31.20 -5.93 -5.44
CA PHE A 443 -31.24 -7.12 -4.57
C PHE A 443 -31.84 -6.84 -3.19
N GLY A 444 -31.78 -5.60 -2.70
CA GLY A 444 -32.35 -5.19 -1.41
C GLY A 444 -33.88 -5.16 -1.36
N GLY A 445 -34.55 -5.19 -2.52
CA GLY A 445 -36.03 -5.15 -2.62
C GLY A 445 -36.75 -6.44 -2.20
N LYS A 446 -36.06 -7.58 -2.03
CA LYS A 446 -36.71 -8.88 -1.72
C LYS A 446 -36.50 -9.41 -0.29
N SER A 447 -35.57 -8.87 0.50
CA SER A 447 -35.24 -9.47 1.80
C SER A 447 -35.98 -8.90 3.02
N MET A 448 -36.65 -7.74 2.93
CA MET A 448 -37.36 -7.16 4.08
C MET A 448 -38.87 -7.44 4.12
N VAL A 449 -39.49 -7.82 3.00
CA VAL A 449 -40.96 -8.03 2.95
C VAL A 449 -41.33 -9.49 3.31
N ALA A 450 -40.46 -10.47 3.06
CA ALA A 450 -40.69 -11.86 3.47
C ALA A 450 -40.59 -12.02 5.00
N SER A 451 -39.59 -11.40 5.63
CA SER A 451 -39.37 -11.48 7.07
C SER A 451 -40.45 -10.78 7.90
N LYS A 452 -41.19 -9.82 7.33
CA LYS A 452 -42.25 -9.12 8.06
C LYS A 452 -43.60 -9.86 7.98
N LYS A 453 -43.86 -10.57 6.88
CA LYS A 453 -45.11 -11.32 6.69
C LYS A 453 -45.11 -12.67 7.41
N GLU A 454 -43.96 -13.34 7.52
CA GLU A 454 -43.85 -14.59 8.29
C GLU A 454 -43.86 -14.38 9.82
N ILE A 455 -43.56 -13.17 10.30
CA ILE A 455 -43.58 -12.84 11.75
C ILE A 455 -44.97 -12.41 12.23
N GLU A 456 -45.83 -11.86 11.37
CA GLU A 456 -47.21 -11.52 11.73
C GLU A 456 -48.17 -12.72 11.68
N GLU A 457 -48.00 -13.67 10.75
CA GLU A 457 -48.87 -14.87 10.69
C GLU A 457 -48.54 -15.94 11.76
N ARG A 458 -47.38 -15.87 12.42
CA ARG A 458 -47.01 -16.79 13.52
C ARG A 458 -47.46 -16.35 14.91
N LYS A 459 -48.10 -15.18 15.06
CA LYS A 459 -48.57 -14.67 16.36
C LYS A 459 -50.02 -15.00 16.71
N GLU A 460 -50.80 -15.59 15.79
CA GLU A 460 -52.23 -15.91 16.04
C GLU A 460 -52.56 -17.41 16.19
N VAL A 461 -51.58 -18.33 16.10
CA VAL A 461 -51.85 -19.77 16.21
C VAL A 461 -50.90 -20.43 17.21
N ALA A 462 -51.01 -20.10 18.50
CA ALA A 462 -50.38 -20.86 19.58
C ALA A 462 -51.17 -20.76 20.89
N SER A 463 -52.42 -21.23 20.86
CA SER A 463 -53.14 -21.71 22.04
C SER A 463 -53.84 -23.02 21.67
N GLY A 464 -53.34 -24.16 22.18
CA GLY A 464 -54.04 -25.44 22.05
C GLY A 464 -53.14 -26.68 21.98
N GLU A 465 -52.93 -27.27 23.15
CA GLU A 465 -52.94 -28.71 23.47
C GLU A 465 -51.90 -29.72 22.89
N GLU A 466 -51.28 -30.38 23.89
CA GLU A 466 -50.73 -31.73 24.03
C GLU A 466 -50.93 -32.80 22.93
N SER A 467 -49.86 -33.54 22.58
CA SER A 467 -49.65 -34.96 22.97
C SER A 467 -48.49 -35.68 22.24
N ALA A 468 -47.69 -36.38 23.05
CA ALA A 468 -47.20 -37.76 22.90
C ALA A 468 -46.40 -38.28 21.66
N VAL A 469 -45.18 -38.76 21.98
CA VAL A 469 -44.61 -40.09 21.64
C VAL A 469 -43.82 -40.30 20.32
N SER A 470 -42.52 -40.58 20.49
CA SER A 470 -41.75 -41.81 20.11
C SER A 470 -40.37 -41.56 19.47
N LYS A 471 -39.34 -42.19 20.06
CA LYS A 471 -38.03 -42.49 19.45
C LYS A 471 -38.19 -43.69 18.48
N PRO A 472 -37.23 -43.97 17.57
CA PRO A 472 -36.07 -44.78 17.95
C PRO A 472 -34.71 -44.38 17.32
N SER A 473 -33.68 -44.80 18.05
CA SER A 473 -32.24 -44.88 17.80
C SER A 473 -31.81 -45.66 16.57
N LEU A 474 -30.58 -45.42 16.07
CA LEU A 474 -29.66 -46.47 15.59
C LEU A 474 -28.18 -45.99 15.62
N ASN A 475 -27.34 -46.84 16.23
CA ASN A 475 -25.88 -46.82 16.28
C ASN A 475 -25.25 -47.24 14.93
N VAL A 476 -23.95 -46.95 14.76
CA VAL A 476 -22.82 -47.85 14.38
C VAL A 476 -21.70 -46.96 13.83
N GLU A 477 -20.62 -46.70 14.56
CA GLU A 477 -19.39 -47.51 14.76
C GLU A 477 -18.34 -47.33 13.65
N SER A 478 -17.10 -47.35 14.10
CA SER A 478 -15.87 -46.76 13.58
C SER A 478 -15.18 -47.54 12.46
N SER A 479 -14.33 -46.85 11.68
CA SER A 479 -13.00 -47.36 11.28
C SER A 479 -12.20 -46.32 10.47
N GLN A 480 -11.10 -45.87 11.06
CA GLN A 480 -9.85 -45.49 10.38
C GLN A 480 -8.84 -46.66 10.62
N PRO A 481 -7.60 -46.67 10.08
CA PRO A 481 -6.92 -45.71 9.18
C PRO A 481 -6.20 -46.39 7.98
N LYS A 482 -5.63 -45.59 7.07
CA LYS A 482 -4.25 -45.79 6.56
C LYS A 482 -3.74 -44.55 5.82
N SER A 483 -2.70 -43.97 6.41
CA SER A 483 -1.78 -42.98 5.86
C SER A 483 -0.75 -43.64 4.93
N GLN A 484 -0.25 -42.86 3.96
CA GLN A 484 1.15 -42.76 3.49
C GLN A 484 1.20 -42.20 2.07
N PHE A 485 1.56 -40.91 1.90
CA PHE A 485 2.87 -40.45 1.38
C PHE A 485 2.90 -38.91 1.27
N PHE A 486 4.01 -38.36 1.77
CA PHE A 486 4.39 -36.94 1.89
C PHE A 486 5.07 -36.40 0.63
N ASP A 487 5.11 -35.07 0.50
CA ASP A 487 6.33 -34.23 0.40
C ASP A 487 5.83 -32.75 0.37
N GLU A 488 5.75 -32.02 1.49
CA GLU A 488 6.80 -31.23 2.18
C GLU A 488 7.48 -30.13 1.34
N GLU A 489 7.01 -28.89 1.49
CA GLU A 489 7.87 -27.69 1.60
C GLU A 489 7.40 -26.89 2.84
N GLU A 490 8.15 -27.07 3.93
CA GLU A 490 8.16 -26.30 5.18
C GLU A 490 8.48 -24.81 4.91
N ASP A 491 7.72 -23.85 5.44
CA ASP A 491 7.67 -23.38 6.84
C ASP A 491 8.87 -22.48 7.21
N SER A 492 8.62 -21.17 7.21
CA SER A 492 9.54 -20.15 7.71
C SER A 492 8.78 -18.96 8.30
N PHE A 493 8.41 -19.05 9.57
CA PHE A 493 8.23 -17.90 10.47
C PHE A 493 8.68 -18.30 11.89
N GLN A 494 9.79 -17.70 12.34
CA GLN A 494 10.15 -17.54 13.75
C GLN A 494 10.23 -16.05 14.08
#